data_AF-A0A7K6G9I1-F1
#
_entry.id   AF-A0A7K6G9I1-F1
#
_cell.length_a   1.000
_cell.length_b   1.000
_cell.length_c   1.000
_cell.angle_alpha   90.00
_cell.angle_beta   90.00
_cell.angle_gamma   90.00
#
_symmetry.space_group_name_H-M   'P 1'
#
loop_
_entity.id
_entity.type
_entity.pdbx_description
1 polymer ?
#
loop_
_entity_poly.entity_id
_entity_poly.type
_entity_poly.pdbx_seq_one_letter_code
_entity_poly.pdbx_strand_id
1 'polypeptide(L)' 'AFAVLGIPAQVKTDNGPAYTSQRVALFFQQWGISHNTGIPHPPTGQSIVERAHAT' A
#
# COMPACT_ATOMS: atom_id res chain seq x y z
N ALA A 1 -15.47 -9.82 2.53
CA ALA A 1 -14.49 -9.38 3.57
C ALA A 1 -13.20 -8.98 2.87
N PHE A 2 -12.46 -7.97 3.36
CA PHE A 2 -11.23 -7.48 2.73
C PHE A 2 -10.09 -8.53 2.72
N ALA A 3 -9.93 -9.26 3.81
CA ALA A 3 -8.82 -10.19 4.03
C ALA A 3 -9.26 -11.66 3.90
N VAL A 4 -9.73 -12.08 2.72
CA VAL A 4 -10.23 -13.46 2.48
C VAL A 4 -9.15 -14.52 2.68
N LEU A 5 -7.89 -14.19 2.38
CA LEU A 5 -6.73 -15.08 2.51
C LEU A 5 -5.89 -14.79 3.76
N GLY A 6 -6.42 -13.98 4.69
CA GLY A 6 -5.70 -13.49 5.86
C GLY A 6 -5.28 -12.02 5.74
N ILE A 7 -4.96 -11.44 6.90
CA ILE A 7 -4.60 -10.02 7.04
C ILE A 7 -3.09 -9.89 6.83
N PRO A 8 -2.61 -9.09 5.88
CA PRO A 8 -1.19 -8.89 5.69
C PRO A 8 -0.60 -8.07 6.83
N ALA A 9 0.60 -8.43 7.32
CA ALA A 9 1.27 -7.66 8.36
C ALA A 9 1.73 -6.27 7.86
N GLN A 10 2.04 -6.15 6.56
CA GLN A 10 2.51 -4.92 5.95
C GLN A 10 1.98 -4.77 4.52
N VAL A 11 1.63 -3.54 4.15
CA VAL A 11 1.20 -3.15 2.80
C VAL A 11 2.05 -1.96 2.36
N LYS A 12 2.63 -2.06 1.16
CA LYS A 12 3.34 -0.96 0.52
C LYS A 12 2.55 -0.45 -0.68
N THR A 13 2.22 0.84 -0.70
CA THR A 13 1.50 1.48 -1.82
C THR A 13 2.33 2.62 -2.43
N ASP A 14 1.90 3.13 -3.56
CA ASP A 14 2.42 4.40 -4.07
C ASP A 14 1.95 5.59 -3.20
N ASN A 15 2.49 6.77 -3.49
CA ASN A 15 2.12 8.03 -2.82
C ASN A 15 0.87 8.67 -3.46
N GLY A 16 0.06 7.90 -4.19
CA GLY A 16 -1.15 8.42 -4.81
C GLY A 16 -2.08 9.01 -3.73
N PRO A 17 -2.79 10.11 -4.02
CA PRO A 17 -3.67 10.79 -3.06
C PRO A 17 -4.77 9.88 -2.49
N ALA A 18 -5.11 8.78 -3.20
CA ALA A 18 -6.00 7.75 -2.69
C ALA A 18 -5.40 7.03 -1.47
N TYR A 19 -4.11 6.68 -1.52
CA TYR A 19 -3.43 5.89 -0.49
C TYR A 19 -2.79 6.73 0.62
N THR A 20 -2.59 8.03 0.39
CA THR A 20 -2.16 8.97 1.44
C THR A 20 -3.34 9.57 2.22
N SER A 21 -4.57 9.21 1.87
CA SER A 21 -5.76 9.72 2.56
C SER A 21 -5.89 9.19 3.99
N GLN A 22 -6.39 10.03 4.91
CA GLN A 22 -6.60 9.66 6.32
C GLN A 22 -7.54 8.46 6.47
N ARG A 23 -8.51 8.31 5.57
CA ARG A 23 -9.43 7.17 5.54
C ARG A 23 -8.71 5.85 5.33
N VAL A 24 -7.72 5.83 4.43
CA VAL A 24 -6.91 4.63 4.15
C VAL A 24 -5.97 4.34 5.32
N ALA A 25 -5.39 5.36 5.95
CA ALA A 25 -4.59 5.19 7.16
C ALA A 25 -5.39 4.57 8.31
N LEU A 26 -6.60 5.08 8.58
CA LEU A 26 -7.50 4.54 9.62
C LEU A 26 -7.95 3.12 9.30
N PHE A 27 -8.19 2.81 8.03
CA PHE A 27 -8.47 1.47 7.59
C PHE A 27 -7.30 0.53 7.95
N PHE A 28 -6.07 0.83 7.55
CA PHE A 28 -4.93 -0.03 7.89
C PHE A 28 -4.72 -0.18 9.39
N GLN A 29 -4.92 0.89 10.17
CA GLN A 29 -4.84 0.84 11.62
C GLN A 29 -5.88 -0.11 12.25
N GLN A 30 -7.13 -0.08 11.75
CA GLN A 30 -8.20 -0.96 12.22
C GLN A 30 -7.85 -2.44 12.05
N TRP A 31 -7.12 -2.77 10.99
CA TRP A 31 -6.69 -4.12 10.69
C TRP A 31 -5.31 -4.47 11.27
N GLY A 32 -4.65 -3.54 11.97
CA GLY A 32 -3.30 -3.74 12.50
C GLY A 32 -2.21 -3.87 11.42
N ILE A 33 -2.46 -3.32 10.23
CA ILE A 33 -1.58 -3.41 9.08
C ILE A 33 -0.57 -2.26 9.12
N SER A 34 0.72 -2.57 9.02
CA SER A 34 1.75 -1.56 8.80
C SER A 34 1.66 -1.04 7.36
N HIS A 35 1.31 0.23 7.19
CA HIS A 35 1.24 0.86 5.87
C HIS A 35 2.51 1.67 5.60
N ASN A 36 3.26 1.28 4.58
CA ASN A 36 4.42 2.02 4.10
C ASN A 36 4.10 2.65 2.76
N THR A 37 4.11 3.97 2.68
CA THR A 37 4.06 4.66 1.40
C THR A 37 5.47 4.65 0.76
N GLY A 38 5.55 4.52 -0.56
CA GLY A 38 6.82 4.58 -1.28
C GLY A 38 7.57 5.89 -1.01
N ILE A 39 8.89 5.90 -1.24
CA ILE A 39 9.69 7.13 -1.19
C ILE A 39 9.29 7.99 -2.40
N PRO A 40 9.09 9.32 -2.27
CA PRO A 40 8.96 10.17 -3.45
C PRO A 40 10.26 10.12 -4.26
N HIS A 41 10.25 9.32 -5.34
CA HIS A 41 11.38 9.04 -6.24
C HIS A 41 12.61 8.40 -5.55
N PRO A 42 12.87 7.11 -5.79
CA PRO A 42 13.37 6.73 -7.11
C PRO A 42 12.64 5.52 -7.73
N PRO A 43 12.62 5.45 -9.09
CA PRO A 43 11.89 4.43 -9.86
C PRO A 43 12.29 2.98 -9.55
N THR A 44 13.44 2.76 -8.92
CA THR A 44 13.96 1.41 -8.64
C THR A 44 13.21 0.69 -7.52
N GLY A 45 12.68 1.41 -6.52
CA GLY A 45 12.05 0.86 -5.31
C GLY A 45 10.58 0.47 -5.45
N GLN A 46 9.97 0.79 -6.60
CA GLN A 46 8.56 0.55 -6.92
C GLN A 46 8.38 -0.48 -8.05
N SER A 47 9.49 -1.00 -8.61
CA SER A 47 9.51 -1.85 -9.81
C SER A 47 8.62 -3.10 -9.73
N ILE A 48 8.45 -3.70 -8.55
CA ILE A 48 7.56 -4.87 -8.36
C ILE A 48 6.09 -4.47 -8.53
N VAL A 49 5.69 -3.36 -7.90
CA VAL A 49 4.31 -2.84 -7.97
C VAL A 49 4.02 -2.31 -9.38
N GLU A 50 4.95 -1.58 -9.98
CA GLU A 50 4.81 -1.03 -11.33
C GLU A 50 4.80 -2.13 -12.40
N ARG A 51 5.63 -3.17 -12.26
CA ARG A 51 5.62 -4.34 -13.17
C ARG A 51 4.33 -5.14 -13.06
N ALA A 52 3.73 -5.23 -11.87
CA ALA A 52 2.45 -5.88 -11.70
C ALA A 52 1.28 -5.11 -12.35
N HIS A 53 1.39 -3.78 -12.48
CA HIS A 53 0.41 -2.95 -13.17
C HIS A 53 0.54 -2.92 -14.70
N ALA A 54 1.61 -3.48 -15.28
CA ALA A 54 1.90 -3.39 -16.72
C ALA A 54 1.19 -4.47 -17.58
N THR A 55 -0.06 -4.79 -17.28
CA THR A 55 -0.88 -5.73 -18.08
C THR A 55 -2.12 -5.02 -18.62
#